data_AF-A0A4Q2LL34-F1
#
_entry.id   AF-A0A4Q2LL34-F1
#
_cell.length_a   1.000
_cell.length_b   1.000
_cell.length_c   1.000
_cell.angle_alpha   90.00
_cell.angle_beta   90.00
_cell.angle_gamma   90.00
#
_symmetry.space_group_name_H-M   'P 1'
#
loop_
_entity.id
_entity.type
_entity.pdbx_description
1 polymer ?
#
loop_
_entity_poly.entity_id
_entity_poly.type
_entity_poly.pdbx_seq_one_letter_code
_entity_poly.pdbx_strand_id
1 'polypeptide(L)' 'MGVDDNFFELGGNSLKAVQVVSCLSQTFEVDIHDVFQFQTIAALAQKISPKMT' A
#
# COMPACT_ATOMS: atom_id res chain seq x y z
N MET A 1 13.69 6.86 -2.49
CA MET A 1 12.60 6.07 -1.89
C MET A 1 13.10 4.65 -1.71
N GLY A 2 13.40 4.27 -0.47
CA GLY A 2 13.63 2.89 -0.04
C GLY A 2 12.31 2.20 0.32
N VAL A 3 12.37 0.87 0.52
CA VAL A 3 11.18 0.07 0.87
C VAL A 3 10.69 0.31 2.30
N ASP A 4 11.57 0.82 3.16
CA ASP A 4 11.29 1.16 4.55
C ASP A 4 10.95 2.64 4.76
N ASP A 5 10.96 3.45 3.69
CA ASP A 5 10.59 4.86 3.81
C ASP A 5 9.09 5.00 4.06
N ASN A 6 8.72 5.88 4.99
CA ASN A 6 7.33 6.17 5.28
C ASN A 6 6.68 6.93 4.12
N PHE A 7 5.63 6.34 3.55
CA PHE A 7 4.87 6.87 2.42
C PHE A 7 4.36 8.29 2.68
N PHE A 8 3.88 8.60 3.88
CA PHE A 8 3.28 9.89 4.21
C PHE A 8 4.33 10.98 4.49
N GLU A 9 5.46 10.62 5.12
CA GLU A 9 6.57 11.54 5.34
C GLU A 9 7.21 12.00 4.02
N LEU A 10 7.16 11.15 3.00
CA LEU A 10 7.59 11.45 1.63
C LEU A 10 6.58 12.28 0.81
N GLY A 11 5.52 12.78 1.45
CA GLY A 11 4.46 13.55 0.78
C GLY A 11 3.40 12.69 0.08
N GLY A 12 3.24 11.44 0.51
CA GLY A 12 2.07 10.62 0.25
C GLY A 12 0.82 11.24 0.88
N ASN A 13 -0.34 11.06 0.25
CA ASN A 13 -1.62 11.58 0.74
C ASN A 13 -2.75 10.63 0.35
N SER A 14 -3.97 10.93 0.80
CA SER A 14 -5.14 10.06 0.57
C SER A 14 -5.41 9.80 -0.91
N LEU A 15 -5.22 10.79 -1.78
CA LEU A 15 -5.44 10.61 -3.23
C LEU A 15 -4.42 9.62 -3.81
N LYS A 16 -3.13 9.78 -3.49
CA LYS A 16 -2.08 8.85 -3.91
C LYS A 16 -2.29 7.46 -3.33
N ALA A 17 -2.72 7.36 -2.07
CA ALA A 17 -3.03 6.09 -1.43
C ALA A 17 -4.18 5.36 -2.14
N VAL A 18 -5.26 6.06 -2.49
CA VAL A 18 -6.37 5.51 -3.28
C VAL A 18 -5.89 5.02 -4.66
N GLN A 19 -5.01 5.77 -5.33
CA GLN A 19 -4.43 5.36 -6.60
C GLN A 19 -3.59 4.09 -6.48
N VAL A 20 -2.77 3.98 -5.41
CA VAL A 20 -1.97 2.79 -5.12
C VAL A 20 -2.87 1.58 -4.88
N VAL A 21 -3.91 1.70 -4.05
CA VAL A 21 -4.86 0.61 -3.77
C VAL A 21 -5.61 0.20 -5.03
N SER A 22 -6.07 1.15 -5.84
CA SER A 22 -6.75 0.86 -7.11
C SER A 22 -5.86 0.06 -8.08
N CYS A 23 -4.56 0.34 -8.10
CA CYS A 23 -3.60 -0.43 -8.89
C CYS A 23 -3.33 -1.83 -8.28
N LEU A 24 -2.98 -1.90 -7.00
CA LEU A 24 -2.62 -3.16 -6.34
C LEU A 24 -3.80 -4.13 -6.23
N SER A 25 -5.01 -3.62 -6.02
CA SER A 25 -6.23 -4.43 -5.92
C SER A 25 -6.57 -5.20 -7.20
N GLN A 26 -5.90 -4.94 -8.33
CA GLN A 26 -6.04 -5.77 -9.53
C GLN A 26 -5.49 -7.18 -9.34
N THR A 27 -4.50 -7.35 -8.45
CA THR A 27 -3.77 -8.62 -8.27
C THR A 27 -3.74 -9.08 -6.81
N PHE A 28 -3.79 -8.15 -5.86
CA PHE A 28 -3.68 -8.42 -4.43
C PHE A 28 -4.99 -8.13 -3.69
N GLU A 29 -5.17 -8.78 -2.55
CA GLU A 29 -6.16 -8.41 -1.55
C GLU A 29 -5.58 -7.27 -0.70
N VAL A 30 -6.06 -6.05 -0.96
CA VAL A 30 -5.57 -4.83 -0.31
C VAL A 30 -6.70 -3.80 -0.25
N ASP A 31 -6.78 -3.10 0.87
CA ASP A 31 -7.71 -1.98 1.08
C ASP A 31 -6.94 -0.70 1.45
N ILE A 32 -7.65 0.44 1.42
CA ILE A 32 -7.09 1.72 1.86
C ILE A 32 -6.62 1.67 3.31
N HIS A 33 -7.29 0.92 4.19
CA HIS A 33 -6.87 0.77 5.58
C HIS A 33 -5.45 0.20 5.70
N ASP A 34 -5.07 -0.75 4.83
CA ASP A 34 -3.74 -1.37 4.88
C ASP A 34 -2.64 -0.36 4.59
N VAL A 35 -2.83 0.59 3.66
CA VAL A 35 -1.82 1.62 3.35
C VAL A 35 -1.63 2.59 4.51
N PHE A 36 -2.70 2.91 5.25
CA PHE A 36 -2.62 3.78 6.42
C PHE A 36 -2.00 3.06 7.63
N GLN A 37 -2.22 1.75 7.76
CA GLN A 37 -1.69 0.93 8.84
C GLN A 37 -0.23 0.51 8.60
N PHE A 38 0.12 0.16 7.37
CA PHE A 38 1.44 -0.32 6.96
C PHE A 38 2.08 0.69 6.01
N GLN A 39 2.63 1.74 6.62
CA GLN A 39 3.01 2.99 5.94
C GLN A 39 4.30 2.89 5.10
N THR A 40 4.91 1.70 5.00
CA THR A 40 6.09 1.45 4.17
C THR A 40 5.79 0.33 3.18
N ILE A 41 6.54 0.27 2.08
CA ILE A 41 6.37 -0.77 1.06
C ILE A 41 6.66 -2.15 1.67
N ALA A 42 7.73 -2.25 2.46
CA ALA A 42 8.12 -3.50 3.11
C ALA A 42 7.05 -4.03 4.07
N ALA A 43 6.45 -3.14 4.89
CA ALA A 43 5.40 -3.53 5.82
C ALA A 43 4.10 -3.92 5.09
N LEU A 44 3.70 -3.16 4.07
CA LEU A 44 2.50 -3.46 3.30
C LEU A 44 2.64 -4.79 2.55
N ALA A 45 3.78 -5.04 1.92
CA ALA A 45 4.05 -6.27 1.17
C ALA A 45 4.04 -7.53 2.05
N GLN A 46 4.40 -7.42 3.33
CA GLN A 46 4.29 -8.55 4.27
C GLN A 46 2.84 -8.85 4.68
N LYS A 47 1.93 -7.88 4.54
CA LYS A 47 0.54 -8.02 4.98
C LYS A 47 -0.39 -8.52 3.88
N ILE A 48 -0.23 -8.02 2.66
CA ILE A 48 -1.16 -8.28 1.55
C ILE A 48 -0.83 -9.61 0.85
N SER A 49 -1.87 -10.28 0.34
CA SER A 49 -1.74 -11.56 -0.36
C SER A 49 -2.27 -11.46 -1.79
N PRO A 50 -1.77 -12.26 -2.75
CA PRO A 50 -2.37 -12.34 -4.08
C PRO A 50 -3.81 -12.85 -4.00
N LYS A 51 -4.67 -12.38 -4.90
CA LYS A 51 -6.02 -12.92 -5.05
C LYS A 51 -5.94 -14.39 -5.48
N MET A 52 -6.56 -15.28 -4.71
CA MET A 52 -6.72 -16.69 -5.11
C MET A 52 -7.83 -16.74 -6.17
N THR A 53 -7.43 -16.92 -7.44
CA THR A 53 -8.35 -17.08 -8.58
C THR A 53 -8.55 -18.56 -8.89
#